data_AF-A0A268AG76-F1
#
_entry.id   AF-A0A268AG76-F1
#
_cell.length_a   1.000
_cell.length_b   1.000
_cell.length_c   1.000
_cell.angle_alpha   90.00
_cell.angle_beta   90.00
_cell.angle_gamma   90.00
#
_symmetry.space_group_name_H-M   'P 1'
#
loop_
_entity.id
_entity.type
_entity.pdbx_description
1 polymer ?
#
loop_
_entity_poly.entity_id
_entity_poly.type
_entity_poly.pdbx_seq_one_letter_code
_entity_poly.pdbx_strand_id
1 'polypeptide(L)'
;MRSPLKSHKYFKNYLKEECARIDKFETVINKVIAERGANDRGVQSGLRSITGFYFNVFNALYSAGAPLEDLKKFYPRVLNSMKKVWDSESGYVEMLWMISTGIMLEVPQTELQEIDRMVNNDGIEDFLFEFLLGQNKEELETTNSPIHYRPYKKLYNVINSTTKDESLRLLRDYLANEWYQGHNDTGWYDTHKSKEDIFSGYWSFESGAIVKILELDDSSLKDTLYYPYDMVHYN
;
A
#
# COMPACT_ATOMS: atom_id res chain seq x y z
N MET A 1 15.25 0.44 12.25
CA MET A 1 15.00 0.38 10.80
C MET A 1 14.38 -0.97 10.47
N ARG A 2 13.34 -0.99 9.62
CA ARG A 2 12.58 -2.20 9.30
C ARG A 2 13.09 -2.90 8.05
N SER A 3 13.49 -2.14 7.03
CA SER A 3 14.06 -2.74 5.81
C SER A 3 15.54 -3.10 6.01
N PRO A 4 15.97 -4.34 5.72
CA PRO A 4 17.38 -4.72 5.77
C PRO A 4 18.15 -4.39 4.47
N LEU A 5 17.47 -3.95 3.41
CA LEU A 5 18.05 -3.85 2.05
C LEU A 5 18.88 -2.59 1.80
N LYS A 6 18.72 -1.55 2.62
CA LYS A 6 19.50 -0.31 2.56
C LYS A 6 19.82 0.19 3.96
N SER A 7 20.78 1.12 4.06
CA SER A 7 21.24 1.66 5.33
C SER A 7 20.34 2.78 5.87
N HIS A 8 20.46 3.09 7.17
CA HIS A 8 19.81 4.28 7.76
C HIS A 8 20.21 5.58 7.04
N LYS A 9 21.48 5.70 6.61
CA LYS A 9 21.98 6.86 5.87
C LYS A 9 21.29 6.99 4.51
N TYR A 10 21.06 5.87 3.83
CA TYR A 10 20.33 5.84 2.57
C TYR A 10 18.91 6.40 2.75
N PHE A 11 18.12 5.83 3.67
CA PHE A 11 16.73 6.28 3.86
C PHE A 11 16.64 7.73 4.34
N LYS A 12 17.58 8.19 5.17
CA LYS A 12 17.65 9.60 5.57
C LYS A 12 17.85 10.53 4.36
N ASN A 13 18.73 10.18 3.44
CA ASN A 13 18.96 10.96 2.22
C ASN A 13 17.76 10.87 1.26
N TYR A 14 17.25 9.66 1.04
CA TYR A 14 16.08 9.40 0.21
C TYR A 14 14.87 10.22 0.64
N LEU A 15 14.52 10.18 1.93
CA LEU A 15 13.41 10.95 2.49
C LEU A 15 13.62 12.45 2.33
N LYS A 16 14.84 12.95 2.54
CA LYS A 16 15.16 14.37 2.33
C LYS A 16 14.93 14.77 0.87
N GLU A 17 15.34 13.94 -0.08
CA GLU A 17 15.19 14.22 -1.51
C GLU A 17 13.73 14.12 -1.96
N GLU A 18 13.00 13.08 -1.57
CA GLU A 18 11.59 12.90 -1.92
C GLU A 18 10.72 14.00 -1.33
N CYS A 19 10.93 14.41 -0.07
CA CYS A 19 10.21 15.57 0.50
C CYS A 19 10.51 16.86 -0.27
N ALA A 20 11.77 17.11 -0.65
CA ALA A 20 12.11 18.27 -1.47
C ALA A 20 11.50 18.22 -2.88
N ARG A 21 11.34 17.00 -3.46
CA ARG A 21 10.63 16.80 -4.74
C ARG A 21 9.15 17.12 -4.59
N ILE A 22 8.50 16.67 -3.50
CA ILE A 22 7.11 17.00 -3.18
C ILE A 22 6.94 18.52 -3.12
N ASP A 23 7.71 19.23 -2.30
CA ASP A 23 7.61 20.69 -2.14
C ASP A 23 7.75 21.44 -3.48
N LYS A 24 8.71 21.00 -4.31
CA LYS A 24 8.92 21.55 -5.65
C LYS A 24 7.73 21.30 -6.56
N PHE A 25 7.21 20.06 -6.59
CA PHE A 25 6.08 19.71 -7.44
C PHE A 25 4.81 20.43 -7.01
N GLU A 26 4.53 20.57 -5.71
CA GLU A 26 3.38 21.35 -5.22
C GLU A 26 3.46 22.80 -5.70
N THR A 27 4.63 23.42 -5.58
CA THR A 27 4.86 24.80 -6.03
C THR A 27 4.60 24.93 -7.53
N VAL A 28 5.14 24.03 -8.35
CA VAL A 28 4.98 24.07 -9.81
C VAL A 28 3.53 23.80 -10.22
N ILE A 29 2.89 22.79 -9.63
CA ILE A 29 1.50 22.42 -9.92
C ILE A 29 0.58 23.61 -9.60
N ASN A 30 0.72 24.21 -8.42
CA ASN A 30 -0.12 25.35 -8.01
C ASN A 30 0.06 26.54 -8.95
N LYS A 31 1.29 26.81 -9.40
CA LYS A 31 1.55 27.85 -10.39
C LYS A 31 0.85 27.57 -11.72
N VAL A 32 0.97 26.34 -12.24
CA VAL A 32 0.33 25.98 -13.52
C VAL A 32 -1.20 25.99 -13.39
N ILE A 33 -1.76 25.57 -12.25
CA ILE A 33 -3.21 25.70 -11.98
C ILE A 33 -3.65 27.16 -12.06
N ALA A 34 -2.90 28.09 -11.45
CA ALA A 34 -3.23 29.51 -11.49
C ALA A 34 -3.14 30.12 -12.90
N GLU A 35 -2.21 29.63 -13.73
CA GLU A 35 -1.98 30.15 -15.08
C GLU A 35 -2.87 29.50 -16.17
N ARG A 36 -3.20 28.22 -16.02
CA ARG A 36 -3.78 27.38 -17.09
C ARG A 36 -4.98 26.54 -16.64
N GLY A 37 -5.33 26.58 -15.36
CA GLY A 37 -6.45 25.82 -14.78
C GLY A 37 -6.11 24.40 -14.38
N ALA A 38 -6.97 23.80 -13.54
CA ALA A 38 -6.76 22.47 -12.97
C ALA A 38 -6.83 21.32 -13.99
N ASN A 39 -7.49 21.54 -15.12
CA ASN A 39 -7.65 20.53 -16.18
C ASN A 39 -6.49 20.51 -17.19
N ASP A 40 -5.47 21.35 -17.01
CA ASP A 40 -4.27 21.35 -17.86
C ASP A 40 -3.55 19.99 -17.78
N ARG A 41 -3.11 19.46 -18.92
CA ARG A 41 -2.45 18.15 -19.00
C ARG A 41 -1.18 18.08 -18.14
N GLY A 42 -0.44 19.18 -18.03
CA GLY A 42 0.74 19.29 -17.17
C GLY A 42 0.40 19.21 -15.69
N VAL A 43 -0.74 19.77 -15.27
CA VAL A 43 -1.27 19.61 -13.91
C VAL A 43 -1.59 18.14 -13.64
N GLN A 44 -2.32 17.48 -14.54
CA GLN A 44 -2.68 16.07 -14.39
C GLN A 44 -1.44 15.15 -14.32
N SER A 45 -0.44 15.41 -15.17
CA SER A 45 0.82 14.67 -15.14
C SER A 45 1.63 14.95 -13.86
N GLY A 46 1.63 16.19 -13.38
CA GLY A 46 2.28 16.58 -12.14
C GLY A 46 1.63 15.92 -10.92
N LEU A 47 0.29 15.89 -10.87
CA LEU A 47 -0.48 15.24 -9.82
C LEU A 47 -0.23 13.73 -9.74
N ARG A 48 -0.07 13.04 -10.89
CA ARG A 48 0.31 11.62 -10.89
C ARG A 48 1.71 11.41 -10.32
N SER A 49 2.66 12.26 -10.73
CA SER A 49 4.06 12.18 -10.27
C SER A 49 4.16 12.40 -8.76
N ILE A 50 3.52 13.45 -8.24
CA ILE A 50 3.57 13.77 -6.81
C ILE A 50 2.88 12.72 -5.95
N THR A 51 1.81 12.09 -6.45
CA THR A 51 1.15 10.96 -5.77
C THR A 51 2.12 9.80 -5.60
N GLY A 52 2.90 9.46 -6.62
CA GLY A 52 3.98 8.47 -6.51
C GLY A 52 5.03 8.83 -5.46
N PHE A 53 5.42 10.11 -5.36
CA PHE A 53 6.33 10.56 -4.30
C PHE A 53 5.72 10.44 -2.90
N TYR A 54 4.42 10.71 -2.74
CA TYR A 54 3.73 10.51 -1.47
C TYR A 54 3.75 9.04 -1.03
N PHE A 55 3.48 8.09 -1.94
CA PHE A 55 3.62 6.66 -1.66
C PHE A 55 5.06 6.27 -1.32
N ASN A 56 6.04 6.78 -2.07
CA ASN A 56 7.45 6.54 -1.81
C ASN A 56 7.90 7.03 -0.43
N VAL A 57 7.45 8.22 -0.01
CA VAL A 57 7.75 8.74 1.33
C VAL A 57 7.10 7.87 2.39
N PHE A 58 5.83 7.48 2.22
CA PHE A 58 5.15 6.58 3.17
C PHE A 58 5.91 5.26 3.35
N ASN A 59 6.26 4.59 2.23
CA ASN A 59 7.03 3.35 2.24
C ASN A 59 8.42 3.55 2.86
N ALA A 60 9.11 4.65 2.54
CA ALA A 60 10.44 4.94 3.05
C ALA A 60 10.42 5.29 4.55
N LEU A 61 9.39 5.98 5.04
CA LEU A 61 9.19 6.22 6.47
C LEU A 61 9.05 4.89 7.22
N TYR A 62 8.21 3.99 6.70
CA TYR A 62 8.07 2.65 7.28
C TYR A 62 9.41 1.91 7.27
N SER A 63 10.06 1.83 6.11
CA SER A 63 11.34 1.16 5.91
C SER A 63 12.45 1.67 6.83
N ALA A 64 12.53 3.00 7.00
CA ALA A 64 13.51 3.66 7.85
C ALA A 64 13.33 3.32 9.35
N GLY A 65 12.17 2.81 9.75
CA GLY A 65 11.84 2.61 11.16
C GLY A 65 11.23 3.85 11.82
N ALA A 66 10.56 4.73 11.06
CA ALA A 66 9.84 5.84 11.65
C ALA A 66 8.71 5.34 12.59
N PRO A 67 8.36 6.10 13.64
CA PRO A 67 7.22 5.80 14.49
C PRO A 67 5.95 5.62 13.66
N LEU A 68 5.14 4.60 13.96
CA LEU A 68 3.88 4.33 13.24
C LEU A 68 2.90 5.50 13.33
N GLU A 69 2.98 6.26 14.43
CA GLU A 69 2.19 7.47 14.61
C GLU A 69 2.53 8.58 13.61
N ASP A 70 3.78 8.64 13.14
CA ASP A 70 4.16 9.58 12.08
C ASP A 70 3.61 9.13 10.72
N LEU A 71 3.56 7.81 10.48
CA LEU A 71 2.91 7.25 9.29
C LEU A 71 1.41 7.53 9.30
N LYS A 72 0.74 7.32 10.44
CA LYS A 72 -0.68 7.63 10.62
C LYS A 72 -0.99 9.10 10.36
N LYS A 73 -0.14 10.02 10.85
CA LYS A 73 -0.26 11.46 10.56
C LYS A 73 0.01 11.81 9.10
N PHE A 74 0.84 11.03 8.41
CA PHE A 74 1.16 11.25 7.00
C PHE A 74 0.13 10.64 6.05
N TYR A 75 -0.57 9.59 6.46
CA TYR A 75 -1.57 8.86 5.69
C TYR A 75 -2.61 9.76 4.98
N PRO A 76 -3.20 10.78 5.62
CA PRO A 76 -4.18 11.66 4.95
C PRO A 76 -3.59 12.42 3.76
N ARG A 77 -2.27 12.70 3.76
CA ARG A 77 -1.61 13.35 2.62
C ARG A 77 -1.54 12.41 1.42
N VAL A 78 -1.24 11.13 1.68
CA VAL A 78 -1.22 10.09 0.63
C VAL A 78 -2.62 9.92 0.05
N LEU A 79 -3.63 9.72 0.90
CA LEU A 79 -5.03 9.57 0.48
C LEU A 79 -5.52 10.77 -0.34
N ASN A 80 -5.27 12.00 0.12
CA ASN A 80 -5.66 13.21 -0.59
C ASN A 80 -4.93 13.39 -1.93
N SER A 81 -3.70 12.89 -2.06
CA SER A 81 -2.98 12.91 -3.34
C SER A 81 -3.58 11.90 -4.32
N MET A 82 -3.81 10.68 -3.85
CA MET A 82 -4.43 9.58 -4.60
C MET A 82 -5.81 9.96 -5.14
N LYS A 83 -6.68 10.57 -4.32
CA LYS A 83 -8.03 11.02 -4.73
C LYS A 83 -8.04 11.91 -5.98
N LYS A 84 -6.97 12.65 -6.24
CA LYS A 84 -6.89 13.58 -7.38
C LYS A 84 -6.60 12.89 -8.71
N VAL A 85 -6.08 11.66 -8.66
CA VAL A 85 -5.57 10.95 -9.84
C VAL A 85 -6.01 9.49 -9.89
N TRP A 86 -6.89 9.09 -8.98
CA TRP A 86 -7.39 7.73 -8.86
C TRP A 86 -7.95 7.24 -10.19
N ASP A 87 -7.57 6.02 -10.53
CA ASP A 87 -7.89 5.35 -11.77
C ASP A 87 -7.78 3.84 -11.50
N SER A 88 -8.91 3.14 -11.65
CA SER A 88 -9.02 1.71 -11.34
C SER A 88 -8.17 0.81 -12.26
N GLU A 89 -7.82 1.28 -13.47
CA GLU A 89 -7.00 0.51 -14.41
C GLU A 89 -5.53 0.41 -13.98
N SER A 90 -5.02 1.39 -13.25
CA SER A 90 -3.59 1.52 -12.94
C SER A 90 -3.23 1.62 -11.46
N GLY A 91 -4.20 1.84 -10.56
CA GLY A 91 -3.96 2.09 -9.14
C GLY A 91 -4.19 0.90 -8.20
N TYR A 92 -4.33 -0.32 -8.70
CA TYR A 92 -4.72 -1.48 -7.86
C TYR A 92 -3.78 -1.69 -6.66
N VAL A 93 -2.45 -1.67 -6.88
CA VAL A 93 -1.46 -1.91 -5.84
C VAL A 93 -1.51 -0.81 -4.78
N GLU A 94 -1.57 0.45 -5.22
CA GLU A 94 -1.68 1.63 -4.36
C GLU A 94 -2.97 1.61 -3.53
N MET A 95 -4.10 1.22 -4.12
CA MET A 95 -5.36 1.06 -3.40
C MET A 95 -5.27 -0.03 -2.35
N LEU A 96 -4.70 -1.18 -2.71
CA LEU A 96 -4.50 -2.27 -1.78
C LEU A 96 -3.62 -1.85 -0.60
N TRP A 97 -2.55 -1.09 -0.85
CA TRP A 97 -1.70 -0.53 0.20
C TRP A 97 -2.48 0.45 1.09
N MET A 98 -3.29 1.33 0.53
CA MET A 98 -4.05 2.31 1.30
C MET A 98 -5.09 1.65 2.20
N ILE A 99 -5.86 0.67 1.69
CA ILE A 99 -6.81 -0.10 2.50
C ILE A 99 -6.06 -0.80 3.64
N SER A 100 -5.01 -1.55 3.29
CA SER A 100 -4.29 -2.41 4.23
C SER A 100 -3.61 -1.62 5.36
N THR A 101 -2.92 -0.53 5.00
CA THR A 101 -2.25 0.33 5.98
C THR A 101 -3.24 1.14 6.79
N GLY A 102 -4.39 1.53 6.23
CA GLY A 102 -5.47 2.20 6.96
C GLY A 102 -6.03 1.31 8.08
N ILE A 103 -6.27 0.04 7.78
CA ILE A 103 -6.71 -0.97 8.75
C ILE A 103 -5.66 -1.16 9.86
N MET A 104 -4.40 -1.40 9.48
CA MET A 104 -3.36 -1.68 10.47
C MET A 104 -3.05 -0.47 11.36
N LEU A 105 -2.99 0.75 10.79
CA LEU A 105 -2.72 1.99 11.52
C LEU A 105 -3.95 2.56 12.24
N GLU A 106 -5.10 1.89 12.16
CA GLU A 106 -6.37 2.32 12.78
C GLU A 106 -6.69 3.78 12.47
N VAL A 107 -6.60 4.13 11.18
CA VAL A 107 -6.95 5.47 10.71
C VAL A 107 -8.42 5.77 10.99
N PRO A 108 -8.81 7.05 11.08
CA PRO A 108 -10.20 7.41 11.29
C PRO A 108 -11.13 6.69 10.31
N GLN A 109 -12.27 6.18 10.80
CA GLN A 109 -13.26 5.48 9.98
C GLN A 109 -13.72 6.30 8.75
N THR A 110 -13.72 7.63 8.87
CA THR A 110 -14.00 8.53 7.75
C THR A 110 -13.03 8.38 6.57
N GLU A 111 -11.78 8.03 6.82
CA GLU A 111 -10.78 7.81 5.76
C GLU A 111 -10.98 6.47 5.07
N LEU A 112 -11.30 5.40 5.82
CA LEU A 112 -11.66 4.11 5.25
C LEU A 112 -12.95 4.19 4.43
N GLN A 113 -13.96 4.94 4.89
CA GLN A 113 -15.20 5.19 4.14
C GLN A 113 -14.95 5.96 2.84
N GLU A 114 -13.98 6.88 2.81
CA GLU A 114 -13.60 7.56 1.58
C GLU A 114 -12.94 6.60 0.57
N ILE A 115 -12.12 5.67 1.05
CA ILE A 115 -11.52 4.63 0.21
C ILE A 115 -12.59 3.69 -0.34
N ASP A 116 -13.51 3.22 0.50
CA ASP A 116 -14.64 2.38 0.09
C ASP A 116 -15.49 3.08 -0.99
N ARG A 117 -15.77 4.38 -0.84
CA ARG A 117 -16.45 5.17 -1.89
C ARG A 117 -15.67 5.20 -3.20
N MET A 118 -14.35 5.32 -3.17
CA MET A 118 -13.53 5.34 -4.39
C MET A 118 -13.62 4.00 -5.13
N VAL A 119 -13.54 2.88 -4.42
CA VAL A 119 -13.65 1.53 -4.99
C VAL A 119 -15.04 1.31 -5.60
N ASN A 120 -16.10 1.66 -4.86
CA ASN A 120 -17.48 1.48 -5.29
C ASN A 120 -17.88 2.37 -6.47
N ASN A 121 -17.39 3.62 -6.52
CA ASN A 121 -17.72 4.54 -7.62
C ASN A 121 -17.20 4.06 -8.98
N ASP A 122 -16.10 3.30 -8.99
CA ASP A 122 -15.51 2.73 -10.20
C ASP A 122 -16.06 1.34 -10.54
N GLY A 123 -17.00 0.81 -9.73
CA GLY A 123 -17.63 -0.50 -9.95
C GLY A 123 -16.64 -1.66 -9.88
N ILE A 124 -15.61 -1.55 -9.03
CA ILE A 124 -14.56 -2.57 -8.92
C ILE A 124 -15.08 -3.73 -8.09
N GLU A 125 -15.35 -4.85 -8.78
CA GLU A 125 -15.59 -6.15 -8.14
C GLU A 125 -14.24 -6.85 -7.94
N ASP A 126 -13.73 -6.86 -6.71
CA ASP A 126 -12.49 -7.56 -6.35
C ASP A 126 -12.59 -8.15 -4.94
N PHE A 127 -12.45 -9.48 -4.85
CA PHE A 127 -12.60 -10.23 -3.61
C PHE A 127 -11.68 -9.71 -2.48
N LEU A 128 -10.47 -9.26 -2.79
CA LEU A 128 -9.53 -8.81 -1.77
C LEU A 128 -9.94 -7.45 -1.22
N PHE A 129 -10.43 -6.54 -2.06
CA PHE A 129 -10.98 -5.26 -1.59
C PHE A 129 -12.23 -5.46 -0.74
N GLU A 130 -13.16 -6.29 -1.21
CA GLU A 130 -14.40 -6.62 -0.50
C GLU A 130 -14.10 -7.22 0.89
N PHE A 131 -13.18 -8.18 0.96
CA PHE A 131 -12.75 -8.78 2.23
C PHE A 131 -12.13 -7.76 3.18
N LEU A 132 -11.20 -6.94 2.69
CA LEU A 132 -10.49 -5.97 3.54
C LEU A 132 -11.40 -4.83 4.02
N LEU A 133 -12.38 -4.42 3.21
CA LEU A 133 -13.35 -3.37 3.55
C LEU A 133 -14.52 -3.88 4.40
N GLY A 134 -14.48 -5.14 4.82
CA GLY A 134 -15.35 -5.67 5.87
C GLY A 134 -16.64 -6.32 5.37
N GLN A 135 -16.71 -6.72 4.09
CA GLN A 135 -17.77 -7.63 3.67
C GLN A 135 -17.63 -8.96 4.42
N ASN A 136 -18.75 -9.46 4.93
CA ASN A 136 -18.74 -10.72 5.64
C ASN A 136 -18.60 -11.90 4.67
N LYS A 137 -18.30 -13.09 5.20
CA LYS A 137 -18.02 -14.27 4.38
C LYS A 137 -19.21 -14.69 3.51
N GLU A 138 -20.45 -14.52 3.98
CA GLU A 138 -21.66 -14.85 3.23
C GLU A 138 -21.86 -13.90 2.04
N GLU A 139 -21.56 -12.61 2.23
CA GLU A 139 -21.52 -11.61 1.15
C GLU A 139 -20.46 -11.95 0.10
N LEU A 140 -19.24 -12.27 0.52
CA LEU A 140 -18.13 -12.64 -0.37
C LEU A 140 -18.40 -13.91 -1.19
N GLU A 141 -19.04 -14.92 -0.58
CA GLU A 141 -19.44 -16.14 -1.30
C GLU A 141 -20.54 -15.87 -2.34
N THR A 142 -21.32 -14.81 -2.14
CA THR A 142 -22.42 -14.42 -3.03
C THR A 142 -21.95 -13.56 -4.20
N THR A 143 -20.96 -12.68 -4.02
CA THR A 143 -20.44 -11.80 -5.09
C THR A 143 -19.67 -12.57 -6.15
N ASN A 144 -18.99 -13.66 -5.78
CA ASN A 144 -18.12 -14.45 -6.67
C ASN A 144 -17.08 -13.57 -7.41
N SER A 145 -16.65 -12.48 -6.75
CA SER A 145 -15.71 -11.51 -7.29
C SER A 145 -14.35 -12.15 -7.56
N PRO A 146 -13.71 -11.86 -8.69
CA PRO A 146 -12.37 -12.36 -8.97
C PRO A 146 -11.32 -11.65 -8.11
N ILE A 147 -10.13 -12.23 -8.02
CA ILE A 147 -8.91 -11.49 -7.67
C ILE A 147 -8.17 -11.23 -8.97
N HIS A 148 -8.06 -9.98 -9.40
CA HIS A 148 -7.61 -9.68 -10.77
C HIS A 148 -6.11 -9.90 -10.98
N TYR A 149 -5.29 -9.68 -9.94
CA TYR A 149 -3.85 -9.53 -10.11
C TYR A 149 -3.03 -10.65 -9.43
N ARG A 150 -1.98 -11.12 -10.11
CA ARG A 150 -0.95 -11.98 -9.51
C ARG A 150 0.08 -11.05 -8.85
N PRO A 151 0.50 -11.29 -7.60
CA PRO A 151 0.44 -12.57 -6.89
C PRO A 151 -0.81 -12.77 -6.00
N TYR A 152 -1.69 -11.78 -5.87
CA TYR A 152 -2.76 -11.75 -4.86
C TYR A 152 -3.78 -12.89 -4.95
N LYS A 153 -3.95 -13.54 -6.11
CA LYS A 153 -4.80 -14.75 -6.24
C LYS A 153 -4.52 -15.83 -5.18
N LYS A 154 -3.28 -15.96 -4.71
CA LYS A 154 -2.90 -16.93 -3.67
C LYS A 154 -3.52 -16.62 -2.31
N LEU A 155 -3.85 -15.35 -2.04
CA LEU A 155 -4.45 -14.91 -0.79
C LEU A 155 -5.89 -15.40 -0.63
N TYR A 156 -6.57 -15.78 -1.71
CA TYR A 156 -7.89 -16.41 -1.62
C TYR A 156 -7.87 -17.64 -0.70
N ASN A 157 -6.86 -18.51 -0.86
CA ASN A 157 -6.73 -19.72 -0.05
C ASN A 157 -6.32 -19.38 1.39
N VAL A 158 -5.55 -18.32 1.60
CA VAL A 158 -5.21 -17.85 2.96
C VAL A 158 -6.49 -17.45 3.69
N ILE A 159 -7.33 -16.63 3.04
CA ILE A 159 -8.56 -16.06 3.62
C ILE A 159 -9.62 -17.14 3.85
N ASN A 160 -9.77 -18.08 2.91
CA ASN A 160 -10.82 -19.10 2.95
C ASN A 160 -10.40 -20.43 3.59
N SER A 161 -9.21 -20.51 4.19
CA SER A 161 -8.76 -21.71 4.89
C SER A 161 -9.66 -22.06 6.08
N THR A 162 -9.77 -23.36 6.37
CA THR A 162 -10.63 -23.88 7.44
C THR A 162 -10.02 -23.72 8.84
N THR A 163 -8.70 -23.50 8.93
CA THR A 163 -7.99 -23.34 10.20
C THR A 163 -7.02 -22.18 10.14
N LYS A 164 -6.82 -21.50 11.28
CA LYS A 164 -5.85 -20.40 11.40
C LYS A 164 -4.42 -20.84 11.10
N ASP A 165 -4.05 -22.07 11.49
CA ASP A 165 -2.73 -22.64 11.21
C ASP A 165 -2.48 -22.82 9.71
N GLU A 166 -3.49 -23.27 8.97
CA GLU A 166 -3.40 -23.41 7.51
C GLU A 166 -3.34 -22.04 6.82
N SER A 167 -4.16 -21.06 7.25
CA SER A 167 -4.05 -19.68 6.78
C SER A 167 -2.63 -19.15 6.96
N LEU A 168 -2.05 -19.34 8.15
CA LEU A 168 -0.70 -18.87 8.47
C LEU A 168 0.37 -19.58 7.63
N ARG A 169 0.25 -20.90 7.44
CA ARG A 169 1.15 -21.68 6.59
C ARG A 169 1.13 -21.20 5.14
N LEU A 170 -0.05 -20.98 4.59
CA LEU A 170 -0.23 -20.47 3.22
C LEU A 170 0.27 -19.04 3.07
N LEU A 171 0.04 -18.18 4.07
CA LEU A 171 0.54 -16.81 4.07
C LEU A 171 2.07 -16.76 4.10
N ARG A 172 2.70 -17.65 4.87
CA ARG A 172 4.16 -17.78 4.89
C ARG A 172 4.72 -18.19 3.53
N ASP A 173 4.08 -19.14 2.86
CA ASP A 173 4.45 -19.57 1.50
C ASP A 173 4.31 -18.42 0.50
N TYR A 174 3.20 -17.67 0.58
CA TYR A 174 2.95 -16.49 -0.23
C TYR A 174 4.07 -15.45 -0.09
N LEU A 175 4.42 -15.08 1.14
CA LEU A 175 5.47 -14.09 1.42
C LEU A 175 6.84 -14.54 0.90
N ALA A 176 7.18 -15.82 1.09
CA ALA A 176 8.48 -16.37 0.73
C ALA A 176 8.66 -16.54 -0.78
N ASN A 177 7.63 -17.02 -1.47
CA ASN A 177 7.75 -17.56 -2.82
C ASN A 177 7.00 -16.77 -3.89
N GLU A 178 5.93 -16.06 -3.53
CA GLU A 178 4.99 -15.51 -4.49
C GLU A 178 5.02 -13.97 -4.51
N TRP A 179 5.07 -13.32 -3.34
CA TRP A 179 4.88 -11.87 -3.22
C TRP A 179 5.91 -11.08 -4.04
N TYR A 180 7.20 -11.26 -3.80
CA TYR A 180 8.22 -10.44 -4.49
C TYR A 180 8.32 -10.79 -5.98
N GLN A 181 8.40 -12.09 -6.31
CA GLN A 181 8.57 -12.55 -7.69
C GLN A 181 7.34 -12.26 -8.56
N GLY A 182 6.15 -12.29 -7.96
CA GLY A 182 4.89 -12.01 -8.64
C GLY A 182 4.68 -10.55 -9.03
N HIS A 183 5.52 -9.64 -8.54
CA HIS A 183 5.48 -8.20 -8.87
C HIS A 183 6.58 -7.79 -9.87
N ASN A 184 7.14 -8.72 -10.64
CA ASN A 184 8.24 -8.44 -11.57
C ASN A 184 7.88 -7.52 -12.75
N ASP A 185 6.59 -7.25 -12.95
CA ASP A 185 6.01 -6.32 -13.91
C ASP A 185 5.84 -4.90 -13.34
N THR A 186 6.05 -4.70 -12.04
CA THR A 186 5.95 -3.39 -11.39
C THR A 186 7.23 -2.57 -11.54
N GLY A 187 7.06 -1.24 -11.63
CA GLY A 187 8.21 -0.32 -11.74
C GLY A 187 9.10 -0.26 -10.49
N TRP A 188 8.63 -0.76 -9.34
CA TRP A 188 9.41 -0.81 -8.11
C TRP A 188 10.23 -2.10 -7.96
N TYR A 189 9.98 -3.12 -8.78
CA TYR A 189 10.73 -4.37 -8.75
C TYR A 189 12.23 -4.11 -8.99
N ASP A 190 13.09 -4.77 -8.21
CA ASP A 190 14.55 -4.63 -8.27
C ASP A 190 15.11 -3.21 -8.08
N THR A 191 14.31 -2.22 -7.69
CA THR A 191 14.80 -0.86 -7.36
C THR A 191 15.89 -0.86 -6.28
N HIS A 192 15.89 -1.83 -5.36
CA HIS A 192 16.98 -2.00 -4.38
C HIS A 192 18.35 -2.29 -5.03
N LYS A 193 18.37 -2.87 -6.23
CA LYS A 193 19.58 -3.15 -7.05
C LYS A 193 19.98 -1.96 -7.93
N SER A 194 19.13 -0.95 -8.05
CA SER A 194 19.42 0.24 -8.85
C SER A 194 20.64 0.98 -8.30
N LYS A 195 21.40 1.60 -9.23
CA LYS A 195 22.44 2.58 -8.89
C LYS A 195 21.86 3.93 -8.51
N GLU A 196 20.62 4.19 -8.93
CA GLU A 196 19.86 5.37 -8.54
C GLU A 196 19.21 5.14 -7.18
N ASP A 197 19.10 6.21 -6.39
CA ASP A 197 18.47 6.17 -5.07
C ASP A 197 16.93 6.20 -5.22
N ILE A 198 16.36 5.09 -5.71
CA ILE A 198 14.92 4.96 -6.06
C ILE A 198 14.16 3.87 -5.27
N PHE A 199 14.79 3.27 -4.26
CA PHE A 199 14.19 2.21 -3.44
C PHE A 199 13.51 2.79 -2.19
N SER A 200 12.18 2.69 -2.10
CA SER A 200 11.40 3.16 -0.95
C SER A 200 11.08 2.07 0.08
N GLY A 201 11.23 0.79 -0.27
CA GLY A 201 10.87 -0.33 0.60
C GLY A 201 10.03 -1.38 -0.10
N TYR A 202 9.96 -2.57 0.48
CA TYR A 202 9.15 -3.69 -0.01
C TYR A 202 8.32 -4.25 1.14
N TRP A 203 7.01 -4.11 1.05
CA TRP A 203 6.08 -4.47 2.12
C TRP A 203 4.78 -5.03 1.56
N SER A 204 4.44 -6.25 2.00
CA SER A 204 3.15 -6.89 1.75
C SER A 204 2.17 -6.41 2.80
N PHE A 205 1.65 -5.19 2.62
CA PHE A 205 0.71 -4.59 3.57
C PHE A 205 -0.58 -5.40 3.67
N GLU A 206 -1.04 -5.97 2.56
CA GLU A 206 -2.21 -6.85 2.48
C GLU A 206 -2.06 -8.09 3.37
N SER A 207 -0.85 -8.69 3.44
CA SER A 207 -0.61 -9.81 4.35
C SER A 207 -0.79 -9.41 5.81
N GLY A 208 -0.35 -8.21 6.18
CA GLY A 208 -0.52 -7.69 7.53
C GLY A 208 -1.98 -7.40 7.87
N ALA A 209 -2.72 -6.77 6.96
CA ALA A 209 -4.14 -6.52 7.15
C ALA A 209 -4.97 -7.81 7.26
N ILE A 210 -4.66 -8.83 6.44
CA ILE A 210 -5.29 -10.16 6.53
C ILE A 210 -5.04 -10.79 7.90
N VAL A 211 -3.81 -10.74 8.41
CA VAL A 211 -3.50 -11.25 9.76
C VAL A 211 -4.31 -10.52 10.83
N LYS A 212 -4.38 -9.19 10.76
CA LYS A 212 -5.12 -8.37 11.73
C LYS A 212 -6.62 -8.69 11.71
N ILE A 213 -7.23 -8.85 10.54
CA ILE A 213 -8.66 -9.18 10.38
C ILE A 213 -8.98 -10.60 10.85
N LEU A 214 -8.15 -11.59 10.48
CA LEU A 214 -8.38 -12.99 10.83
C LEU A 214 -7.91 -13.35 12.26
N GLU A 215 -7.30 -12.40 12.96
CA GLU A 215 -6.71 -12.57 14.29
C GLU A 215 -5.78 -13.80 14.34
N LEU A 216 -4.85 -13.90 13.39
CA LEU A 216 -3.89 -15.00 13.33
C LEU A 216 -2.75 -14.78 14.33
N ASP A 217 -2.24 -15.85 14.94
CA ASP A 217 -0.97 -15.79 15.70
C ASP A 217 0.21 -15.75 14.72
N ASP A 218 0.67 -14.55 14.41
CA ASP A 218 1.72 -14.25 13.46
C ASP A 218 3.12 -14.19 14.08
N SER A 219 3.29 -14.67 15.33
CA SER A 219 4.59 -14.70 16.01
C SER A 219 5.69 -15.36 15.17
N SER A 220 5.33 -16.35 14.34
CA SER A 220 6.24 -17.05 13.44
C SER A 220 6.65 -16.26 12.18
N LEU A 221 5.97 -15.16 11.88
CA LEU A 221 6.20 -14.32 10.70
C LEU A 221 7.09 -13.10 10.99
N LYS A 222 7.40 -12.80 12.25
CA LYS A 222 8.13 -11.59 12.69
C LYS A 222 9.36 -11.23 11.86
N ASP A 223 10.18 -12.22 11.51
CA ASP A 223 11.43 -12.02 10.76
C ASP A 223 11.29 -12.37 9.26
N THR A 224 10.06 -12.55 8.77
CA THR A 224 9.79 -12.87 7.37
C THR A 224 9.93 -11.61 6.52
N LEU A 225 10.68 -11.71 5.42
CA LEU A 225 10.83 -10.60 4.48
C LEU A 225 9.46 -10.11 4.01
N TYR A 226 9.35 -8.79 3.83
CA TYR A 226 8.16 -8.07 3.37
C TYR A 226 6.98 -8.06 4.33
N TYR A 227 7.01 -8.83 5.42
CA TYR A 227 5.92 -8.87 6.39
C TYR A 227 5.95 -7.64 7.33
N PRO A 228 4.85 -6.86 7.43
CA PRO A 228 4.83 -5.64 8.23
C PRO A 228 4.48 -5.89 9.72
N TYR A 229 5.23 -6.76 10.39
CA TYR A 229 4.90 -7.27 11.75
C TYR A 229 4.51 -6.18 12.76
N ASP A 230 5.30 -5.11 12.92
CA ASP A 230 5.00 -4.12 13.94
C ASP A 230 3.81 -3.21 13.61
N MET A 231 3.47 -3.05 12.32
CA MET A 231 2.25 -2.35 11.93
C MET A 231 1.00 -3.17 12.24
N VAL A 232 1.06 -4.50 12.12
CA VAL A 232 -0.04 -5.42 12.52
C VAL A 232 -0.37 -5.26 14.00
N HIS A 233 0.66 -5.08 14.84
CA HIS A 233 0.53 -4.90 16.29
C HIS A 233 0.38 -3.44 16.73
N TYR A 234 0.08 -2.51 15.82
CA TYR A 234 -0.25 -1.13 16.19
C TYR A 234 -1.60 -1.09 16.90
N ASN A 235 -1.60 -0.54 18.13
CA ASN A 235 -2.74 -0.27 19.02
C ASN A 235 -2.47 1.02 19.81
#